data_AF-G4YEK8-F1
#
_entry.id   AF-G4YEK8-F1
#
_cell.length_a   1.000
_cell.length_b   1.000
_cell.length_c   1.000
_cell.angle_alpha   90.00
_cell.angle_beta   90.00
_cell.angle_gamma   90.00
#
_symmetry.space_group_name_H-M   'P 1'
#
loop_
_entity.id
_entity.type
_entity.pdbx_description
1 polymer ?
#
loop_
_entity_poly.entity_id
_entity_poly.type
_entity_poly.pdbx_seq_one_letter_code
_entity_poly.pdbx_strand_id
1 'polypeptide(L)'
;MLQGLELTDAVSLKYQLDEEDVDHDPLHHYSFWRKDGASRLDRLVADIQNLIRDTSRQDRKLAQRYFENLRAATRKPTASPAEHQQDLDATARLRAARSFGDSIQQSPETARKLFKRDSEWQRDQHISRIDPSPGRFYPDAMPSEERMASEWNHVFGASHASVDSSSLEEEFTRFVQIPVEKRLRRDEVAARLAPIAEAEMIAAIQRLPRHKAGGTTGLNHDFFKDFADELSPSMTRLYNAIFKGSGVP
;
A
#
# COMPACT_ATOMS: atom_id res chain seq x y z
N MET A 1 16.63 15.37 -44.42
CA MET A 1 15.68 14.53 -45.19
C MET A 1 15.10 13.50 -44.24
N LEU A 2 13.84 13.69 -43.87
CA LEU A 2 13.06 12.76 -43.05
C LEU A 2 12.50 11.68 -43.97
N GLN A 3 12.91 10.42 -43.80
CA GLN A 3 12.26 9.28 -44.44
C GLN A 3 11.76 8.30 -43.38
N GLY A 4 10.42 8.23 -43.34
CA GLY A 4 9.54 7.15 -42.84
C GLY A 4 10.03 6.22 -41.75
N LEU A 5 9.56 6.45 -40.53
CA LEU A 5 9.31 5.37 -39.57
C LEU A 5 8.09 4.59 -40.06
N GLU A 6 8.29 3.41 -40.66
CA GLU A 6 7.19 2.47 -40.91
C GLU A 6 6.75 1.83 -39.59
N LEU A 7 5.51 2.13 -39.22
CA LEU A 7 4.74 1.58 -38.09
C LEU A 7 4.09 0.24 -38.49
N THR A 8 4.84 -0.69 -39.06
CA THR A 8 4.28 -1.97 -39.57
C THR A 8 4.31 -3.12 -38.58
N ASP A 9 4.94 -2.98 -37.41
CA ASP A 9 5.11 -4.10 -36.47
C ASP A 9 3.99 -4.25 -35.40
N ALA A 10 2.96 -3.41 -35.46
CA ALA A 10 1.88 -3.39 -34.45
C ALA A 10 0.57 -4.10 -34.86
N VAL A 11 0.48 -4.68 -36.06
CA VAL A 11 -0.81 -5.15 -36.62
C VAL A 11 -0.94 -6.68 -36.73
N SER A 12 0.13 -7.46 -36.55
CA SER A 12 0.09 -8.90 -36.91
C SER A 12 -0.23 -9.88 -35.76
N LEU A 13 -1.17 -9.54 -34.87
CA LEU A 13 -1.66 -10.45 -33.83
C LEU A 13 -3.21 -10.50 -33.74
N LYS A 14 -3.92 -10.17 -34.82
CA LYS A 14 -5.41 -10.15 -34.83
C LYS A 14 -6.10 -11.19 -35.70
N TYR A 15 -5.38 -12.16 -36.26
CA TYR A 15 -5.96 -13.20 -37.12
C TYR A 15 -5.50 -14.60 -36.74
N GLN A 16 -6.08 -15.16 -35.69
CA GLN A 16 -6.25 -16.61 -35.47
C GLN A 16 -7.47 -16.87 -34.55
N LEU A 17 -8.59 -16.21 -34.84
CA LEU A 17 -9.90 -16.56 -34.28
C LEU A 17 -10.81 -16.77 -35.49
N ASP A 18 -11.16 -18.03 -35.70
CA ASP A 18 -12.12 -18.66 -36.64
C ASP A 18 -11.46 -20.01 -36.97
N GLU A 19 -11.98 -21.20 -36.66
CA GLU A 19 -13.36 -21.67 -36.61
C GLU A 19 -13.46 -22.83 -35.60
N GLU A 20 -14.52 -22.84 -34.77
CA GLU A 20 -15.37 -24.00 -34.47
C GLU A 20 -16.39 -23.55 -33.41
N ASP A 21 -17.47 -22.90 -33.86
CA ASP A 21 -18.70 -22.75 -33.09
C ASP A 21 -19.32 -24.14 -32.90
N VAL A 22 -18.83 -24.87 -31.90
CA VAL A 22 -19.57 -25.98 -31.33
C VAL A 22 -20.46 -25.39 -30.24
N ASP A 23 -21.77 -25.34 -30.49
CA ASP A 23 -22.79 -25.13 -29.46
C ASP A 23 -22.58 -26.15 -28.33
N HIS A 24 -21.74 -25.81 -27.36
CA HIS A 24 -21.58 -26.54 -26.11
C HIS A 24 -22.51 -25.91 -25.10
N ASP A 25 -23.66 -26.53 -24.91
CA ASP A 25 -24.54 -26.26 -23.78
C ASP A 25 -23.72 -26.35 -22.47
N PRO A 26 -23.48 -25.22 -21.77
CA PRO A 26 -22.62 -25.17 -20.59
C PRO A 26 -23.20 -25.94 -19.39
N LEU A 27 -24.46 -26.37 -19.47
CA LEU A 27 -25.13 -27.13 -18.42
C LEU A 27 -25.01 -28.65 -18.58
N HIS A 28 -24.54 -29.15 -19.74
CA HIS A 28 -24.42 -30.60 -19.97
C HIS A 28 -23.24 -31.26 -19.24
N HIS A 29 -22.35 -30.49 -18.60
CA HIS A 29 -21.20 -31.04 -17.87
C HIS A 29 -21.37 -31.12 -16.35
N TYR A 30 -22.47 -30.60 -15.78
CA TYR A 30 -22.59 -30.42 -14.32
C TYR A 30 -23.63 -31.29 -13.62
N SER A 31 -23.94 -32.47 -14.15
CA SER A 31 -24.83 -33.40 -13.45
C SER A 31 -24.37 -34.85 -13.50
N PHE A 32 -23.14 -35.15 -13.05
CA PHE A 32 -22.80 -36.51 -12.64
C PHE A 32 -21.77 -36.51 -11.52
N TRP A 33 -22.25 -36.44 -10.28
CA TRP A 33 -21.48 -36.82 -9.09
C TRP A 33 -21.31 -38.35 -9.06
N ARG A 34 -20.43 -38.88 -9.93
CA ARG A 34 -19.92 -40.25 -9.81
C ARG A 34 -18.65 -40.25 -8.96
N LYS A 35 -18.32 -41.41 -8.36
CA LYS A 35 -17.15 -41.62 -7.48
C LYS A 35 -15.81 -41.12 -8.07
N ASP A 36 -15.70 -41.02 -9.40
CA ASP A 36 -14.49 -40.56 -10.09
C ASP A 36 -14.44 -39.03 -10.35
N GLY A 37 -15.48 -38.26 -9.99
CA GLY A 37 -15.56 -36.82 -10.23
C GLY A 37 -14.51 -35.99 -9.49
N ALA A 38 -14.12 -36.43 -8.29
CA ALA A 38 -13.01 -35.84 -7.54
C ALA A 38 -11.68 -35.90 -8.33
N SER A 39 -11.41 -37.04 -8.97
CA SER A 39 -10.17 -37.24 -9.74
C SER A 39 -10.07 -36.37 -11.00
N ARG A 40 -11.20 -35.85 -11.51
CA ARG A 40 -11.23 -34.96 -12.69
C ARG A 40 -10.99 -33.51 -12.30
N LEU A 41 -11.51 -33.07 -11.15
CA LEU A 41 -11.20 -31.75 -10.59
C LEU A 41 -9.73 -31.66 -10.17
N ASP A 42 -9.17 -32.72 -9.58
CA ASP A 42 -7.75 -32.75 -9.22
C ASP A 42 -6.83 -32.65 -10.44
N ARG A 43 -7.19 -33.30 -11.56
CA ARG A 43 -6.45 -33.16 -12.84
C ARG A 43 -6.56 -31.74 -13.39
N LEU A 44 -7.76 -31.16 -13.40
CA LEU A 44 -7.97 -29.78 -13.84
C LEU A 44 -7.13 -28.79 -13.02
N VAL A 45 -7.10 -28.96 -11.68
CA VAL A 45 -6.29 -28.13 -10.79
C VAL A 45 -4.79 -28.31 -11.09
N ALA A 46 -4.34 -29.54 -11.32
CA ALA A 46 -2.95 -29.80 -11.70
C ALA A 46 -2.57 -29.14 -13.05
N ASP A 47 -3.47 -29.20 -14.04
CA ASP A 47 -3.27 -28.60 -15.35
C ASP A 47 -3.19 -27.06 -15.25
N ILE A 48 -4.07 -26.44 -14.46
CA ILE A 48 -4.03 -24.99 -14.19
C ILE A 48 -2.71 -24.61 -13.49
N GLN A 49 -2.26 -25.39 -12.51
CA GLN A 49 -1.00 -25.13 -11.81
C GLN A 49 0.21 -25.24 -12.75
N ASN A 50 0.21 -26.21 -13.67
CA ASN A 50 1.26 -26.37 -14.66
C ASN A 50 1.26 -25.21 -15.65
N LEU A 51 0.08 -24.79 -16.12
CA LEU A 51 -0.07 -23.64 -17.00
C LEU A 51 0.51 -22.37 -16.36
N ILE A 52 0.15 -22.08 -15.10
CA ILE A 52 0.67 -20.90 -14.36
C ILE A 52 2.20 -20.95 -14.25
N ARG A 53 2.78 -22.13 -13.97
CA ARG A 53 4.23 -22.29 -13.87
C ARG A 53 4.90 -22.05 -15.22
N ASP A 54 4.32 -22.51 -16.31
CA ASP A 54 4.88 -22.34 -17.64
C ASP A 54 4.77 -20.90 -18.14
N THR A 55 3.66 -20.21 -17.86
CA THR A 55 3.52 -18.77 -18.13
C THR A 55 4.56 -17.97 -17.36
N SER A 56 4.75 -18.24 -16.07
CA SER A 56 5.77 -17.55 -15.25
C SER A 56 7.20 -17.79 -15.76
N ARG A 57 7.49 -19.00 -16.25
CA ARG A 57 8.78 -19.32 -16.91
C ARG A 57 8.96 -18.55 -18.22
N GLN A 58 7.90 -18.42 -19.02
CA GLN A 58 7.93 -17.65 -20.27
C GLN A 58 8.16 -16.16 -20.00
N ASP A 59 7.46 -15.58 -19.02
CA ASP A 59 7.62 -14.17 -18.63
C ASP A 59 9.05 -13.87 -18.18
N ARG A 60 9.65 -14.76 -17.37
CA ARG A 60 11.05 -14.62 -16.97
C ARG A 60 12.01 -14.64 -18.16
N LYS A 61 11.78 -15.53 -19.14
CA LYS A 61 12.59 -15.57 -20.36
C LYS A 61 12.44 -14.31 -21.20
N LEU A 62 11.21 -13.78 -21.31
CA LEU A 62 10.94 -12.54 -22.05
C LEU A 62 11.59 -11.33 -21.37
N ALA A 63 11.46 -11.21 -20.04
CA ALA A 63 12.11 -10.16 -19.26
C ALA A 63 13.64 -10.24 -19.38
N GLN A 64 14.20 -11.44 -19.29
CA GLN A 64 15.63 -11.66 -19.46
C GLN A 64 16.11 -11.22 -20.86
N ARG A 65 15.41 -11.64 -21.93
CA ARG A 65 15.70 -11.21 -23.29
C ARG A 65 15.60 -9.69 -23.46
N TYR A 66 14.58 -9.07 -22.87
CA TYR A 66 14.41 -7.62 -22.90
C TYR A 66 15.60 -6.91 -22.25
N PHE A 67 16.03 -7.34 -21.06
CA PHE A 67 17.16 -6.76 -20.36
C PHE A 67 18.50 -7.07 -21.04
N GLU A 68 18.66 -8.24 -21.66
CA GLU A 68 19.83 -8.58 -22.48
C GLU A 68 19.91 -7.67 -23.72
N ASN A 69 18.80 -7.46 -24.43
CA ASN A 69 18.72 -6.54 -25.56
C ASN A 69 18.97 -5.08 -25.13
N LEU A 70 18.45 -4.67 -23.98
CA LEU A 70 18.70 -3.34 -23.42
C LEU A 70 20.17 -3.15 -23.04
N ARG A 71 20.80 -4.16 -22.44
CA ARG A 71 22.24 -4.17 -22.15
C ARG A 71 23.07 -4.15 -23.43
N ALA A 72 22.67 -4.90 -24.46
CA ALA A 72 23.34 -4.89 -25.76
C ALA A 72 23.21 -3.52 -26.45
N ALA A 73 22.02 -2.89 -26.40
CA ALA A 73 21.76 -1.57 -26.97
C ALA A 73 22.47 -0.43 -26.23
N THR A 74 22.63 -0.57 -24.90
CA THR A 74 23.32 0.42 -24.05
C THR A 74 24.84 0.23 -24.02
N ARG A 75 25.35 -0.92 -24.50
CA ARG A 75 26.78 -1.19 -24.58
C ARG A 75 27.38 -0.37 -25.71
N LYS A 76 27.93 0.79 -25.38
CA LYS A 76 28.82 1.52 -26.29
C LYS A 76 30.04 0.62 -26.57
N PRO A 77 30.37 0.33 -27.84
CA PRO A 77 31.62 -0.33 -28.16
C PRO A 77 32.76 0.64 -27.84
N THR A 78 33.46 0.42 -26.73
CA THR A 78 34.71 1.12 -26.41
C THR A 78 35.81 0.55 -27.29
N ALA A 79 36.38 1.35 -28.18
CA ALA A 79 37.41 0.92 -29.11
C ALA A 79 38.79 0.87 -28.46
N SER A 80 39.00 1.56 -27.33
CA SER A 80 40.25 1.49 -26.56
C SER A 80 40.08 1.58 -25.04
N PRO A 81 41.03 1.04 -24.25
CA PRO A 81 41.06 1.21 -22.79
C PRO A 81 41.08 2.68 -22.33
N ALA A 82 41.61 3.59 -23.14
CA ALA A 82 41.67 5.02 -22.82
C ALA A 82 40.28 5.68 -22.88
N GLU A 83 39.45 5.29 -23.84
CA GLU A 83 38.05 5.77 -23.93
C GLU A 83 37.22 5.26 -22.75
N HIS A 84 37.47 4.03 -22.29
CA HIS A 84 36.79 3.49 -21.10
C HIS A 84 37.14 4.30 -19.84
N GLN A 85 38.40 4.70 -19.67
CA GLN A 85 38.81 5.53 -18.55
C GLN A 85 38.18 6.94 -18.63
N GLN A 86 38.11 7.53 -19.83
CA GLN A 86 37.47 8.83 -20.02
C GLN A 86 35.96 8.80 -19.72
N ASP A 87 35.24 7.74 -20.11
CA ASP A 87 33.83 7.57 -19.78
C ASP A 87 33.61 7.35 -18.27
N LEU A 88 34.49 6.61 -17.60
CA LEU A 88 34.47 6.47 -16.14
C LEU A 88 34.72 7.81 -15.45
N ASP A 89 35.69 8.59 -15.91
CA ASP A 89 36.00 9.91 -15.35
C ASP A 89 34.85 10.91 -15.60
N ALA A 90 34.23 10.87 -16.78
CA ALA A 90 33.08 11.71 -17.12
C ALA A 90 31.85 11.35 -16.27
N THR A 91 31.56 10.07 -16.07
CA THR A 91 30.46 9.62 -15.20
C THR A 91 30.74 9.94 -13.73
N ALA A 92 31.99 9.82 -13.27
CA ALA A 92 32.41 10.23 -11.94
C ALA A 92 32.24 11.74 -11.72
N ARG A 93 32.62 12.57 -12.71
CA ARG A 93 32.41 14.03 -12.69
C ARG A 93 30.94 14.41 -12.65
N LEU A 94 30.09 13.73 -13.42
CA LEU A 94 28.64 13.96 -13.40
C LEU A 94 28.02 13.58 -12.04
N ARG A 95 28.47 12.48 -11.41
CA ARG A 95 28.04 12.13 -10.04
C ARG A 95 28.52 13.17 -9.03
N ALA A 96 29.79 13.58 -9.12
CA ALA A 96 30.38 14.58 -8.23
C ALA A 96 29.64 15.93 -8.34
N ALA A 97 29.35 16.39 -9.56
CA ALA A 97 28.60 17.62 -9.81
C ALA A 97 27.17 17.55 -9.25
N ARG A 98 26.49 16.40 -9.39
CA ARG A 98 25.15 16.18 -8.79
C ARG A 98 25.22 16.19 -7.26
N SER A 99 26.23 15.57 -6.65
CA SER A 99 26.40 15.58 -5.19
C SER A 99 26.83 16.94 -4.62
N PHE A 100 27.58 17.74 -5.40
CA PHE A 100 28.06 19.05 -4.95
C PHE A 100 26.96 20.12 -5.03
N GLY A 101 26.02 20.01 -5.97
CA GLY A 101 24.83 20.88 -6.01
C GLY A 101 23.82 20.59 -4.89
N ASP A 102 23.73 19.32 -4.46
CA ASP A 102 22.78 18.87 -3.43
C ASP A 102 23.24 19.22 -1.99
N SER A 103 24.53 19.48 -1.78
CA SER A 103 25.09 19.88 -0.48
C SER A 103 24.98 21.38 -0.17
N ILE A 104 24.65 22.22 -1.17
CA ILE A 104 24.60 23.67 -1.03
C ILE A 104 23.24 24.14 -0.46
N GLN A 105 22.17 23.32 -0.56
CA GLN A 105 20.92 23.58 0.14
C GLN A 105 20.76 22.64 1.33
N GLN A 106 21.14 23.12 2.51
CA GLN A 106 20.86 22.47 3.79
C GLN A 106 19.36 22.53 4.09
N SER A 107 18.60 21.63 3.46
CA SER A 107 17.24 21.30 3.84
C SER A 107 17.28 20.40 5.10
N PRO A 108 16.28 20.49 5.99
CA PRO A 108 16.12 19.54 7.09
C PRO A 108 16.07 18.07 6.61
N GLU A 109 15.69 17.82 5.35
CA GLU A 109 15.71 16.47 4.76
C GLU A 109 17.12 15.98 4.42
N THR A 110 18.02 16.86 3.97
CA THR A 110 19.42 16.51 3.70
C THR A 110 20.15 16.22 5.01
N ALA A 111 19.87 16.97 6.08
CA ALA A 111 20.36 16.67 7.43
C ALA A 111 19.89 15.29 7.94
N ARG A 112 18.61 14.94 7.74
CA ARG A 112 18.07 13.61 8.08
C ARG A 112 18.75 12.49 7.30
N LYS A 113 19.03 12.69 6.01
CA LYS A 113 19.73 11.70 5.17
C LYS A 113 21.19 11.50 5.61
N LEU A 114 21.90 12.58 5.94
CA LEU A 114 23.26 12.53 6.50
C LEU A 114 23.27 11.75 7.83
N PHE A 115 22.38 12.11 8.75
CA PHE A 115 22.25 11.40 10.03
C PHE A 115 21.95 9.91 9.81
N LYS A 116 21.00 9.58 8.94
CA LYS A 116 20.66 8.17 8.65
C LYS A 116 21.80 7.38 7.98
N ARG A 117 22.67 8.05 7.22
CA ARG A 117 23.82 7.42 6.54
C ARG A 117 24.97 7.17 7.52
N ASP A 118 25.19 8.10 8.44
CA ASP A 118 26.38 8.13 9.29
C ASP A 118 26.12 7.58 10.70
N SER A 119 24.85 7.41 11.11
CA SER A 119 24.48 6.78 12.39
C SER A 119 24.49 5.25 12.31
N GLU A 120 25.44 4.62 13.01
CA GLU A 120 25.41 3.18 13.30
C GLU A 120 24.51 2.93 14.50
N TRP A 121 23.23 2.63 14.25
CA TRP A 121 22.22 2.48 15.31
C TRP A 121 22.57 1.43 16.38
N GLN A 122 23.40 0.42 16.05
CA GLN A 122 23.85 -0.60 16.99
C GLN A 122 25.01 -0.15 17.88
N ARG A 123 25.77 0.86 17.45
CA ARG A 123 26.95 1.37 18.15
C ARG A 123 26.65 2.62 18.97
N ASP A 124 25.67 3.41 18.53
CA ASP A 124 25.24 4.67 19.16
C ASP A 124 24.13 4.49 20.22
N GLN A 125 23.99 3.30 20.81
CA GLN A 125 23.01 3.04 21.89
C GLN A 125 23.43 3.60 23.26
N HIS A 126 24.63 4.18 23.37
CA HIS A 126 25.15 4.70 24.63
C HIS A 126 25.52 6.17 24.49
N ILE A 127 24.90 7.01 25.33
CA ILE A 127 25.28 8.41 25.48
C ILE A 127 26.59 8.43 26.28
N SER A 128 27.71 8.62 25.57
CA SER A 128 29.04 8.61 26.17
C SER A 128 29.32 9.85 27.00
N ARG A 129 28.70 10.99 26.67
CA ARG A 129 28.93 12.27 27.32
C ARG A 129 27.76 13.23 27.10
N ILE A 130 27.34 13.89 28.17
CA ILE A 130 26.39 15.01 28.14
C ILE A 130 27.14 16.22 28.68
N ASP A 131 27.40 17.17 27.81
CA ASP A 131 28.00 18.45 28.22
C ASP A 131 26.90 19.34 28.84
N PRO A 132 27.19 19.99 29.97
CA PRO A 132 26.22 20.87 30.61
C PRO A 132 25.92 22.11 29.79
N SER A 133 24.67 22.58 29.87
CA SER A 133 24.31 23.91 29.36
C SER A 133 25.16 25.00 30.03
N PRO A 134 25.51 26.10 29.34
CA PRO A 134 26.34 27.17 29.89
C PRO A 134 25.85 27.66 31.26
N GLY A 135 26.73 27.63 32.27
CA GLY A 135 26.41 28.03 33.65
C GLY A 135 25.87 26.91 34.56
N ARG A 136 25.72 25.68 34.06
CA ARG A 136 25.45 24.48 34.88
C ARG A 136 26.72 23.66 35.06
N PHE A 137 26.89 23.09 36.26
CA PHE A 137 28.00 22.19 36.57
C PHE A 137 27.43 20.90 37.15
N TYR A 138 27.79 19.77 36.56
CA TYR A 138 27.43 18.45 37.08
C TYR A 138 28.60 17.89 37.89
N PRO A 139 28.36 17.35 39.09
CA PRO A 139 29.38 16.59 39.81
C PRO A 139 29.86 15.42 38.95
N ASP A 140 31.16 15.13 38.94
CA ASP A 140 31.74 14.03 38.14
C ASP A 140 31.11 12.66 38.48
N ALA A 141 30.61 12.49 39.70
CA ALA A 141 29.93 11.27 40.16
C ALA A 141 28.46 11.15 39.72
N MET A 142 27.85 12.19 39.11
CA MET A 142 26.45 12.14 38.70
C MET A 142 26.26 11.23 37.48
N PRO A 143 25.35 10.23 37.53
CA PRO A 143 25.04 9.34 36.41
C PRO A 143 24.60 10.10 35.15
N SER A 144 24.89 9.56 33.97
CA SER A 144 24.54 10.21 32.70
C SER A 144 23.03 10.33 32.52
N GLU A 145 22.25 9.41 33.08
CA GLU A 145 20.78 9.43 33.05
C GLU A 145 20.23 10.63 33.82
N GLU A 146 20.80 10.95 34.99
CA GLU A 146 20.39 12.10 35.80
C GLU A 146 20.81 13.43 35.16
N ARG A 147 21.98 13.46 34.52
CA ARG A 147 22.41 14.61 33.70
C ARG A 147 21.47 14.82 32.51
N MET A 148 21.08 13.73 31.84
CA MET A 148 20.11 13.77 30.75
C MET A 148 18.76 14.27 31.23
N ALA A 149 18.21 13.72 32.31
CA ALA A 149 16.95 14.18 32.86
C ALA A 149 17.01 15.68 33.23
N SER A 150 18.11 16.13 33.82
CA SER A 150 18.30 17.53 34.24
C SER A 150 18.38 18.51 33.08
N GLU A 151 19.08 18.15 32.00
CA GLU A 151 19.13 18.95 30.77
C GLU A 151 17.80 18.90 30.03
N TRP A 152 17.09 17.78 29.99
CA TRP A 152 15.87 17.68 29.20
C TRP A 152 14.61 18.12 29.96
N ASN A 153 14.68 18.32 31.29
CA ASN A 153 13.53 18.73 32.10
C ASN A 153 12.97 20.11 31.68
N HIS A 154 13.81 21.05 31.24
CA HIS A 154 13.30 22.33 30.76
C HIS A 154 12.64 22.22 29.38
N VAL A 155 12.98 21.20 28.59
CA VAL A 155 12.38 20.90 27.29
C VAL A 155 11.06 20.18 27.49
N PHE A 156 11.02 19.09 28.25
CA PHE A 156 9.82 18.28 28.43
C PHE A 156 8.89 18.72 29.57
N GLY A 157 9.42 19.42 30.57
CA GLY A 157 8.65 19.91 31.72
C GLY A 157 7.93 21.23 31.45
N ALA A 158 8.28 21.93 30.37
CA ALA A 158 7.55 23.10 29.93
C ALA A 158 6.37 22.67 29.04
N SER A 159 5.15 23.11 29.38
CA SER A 159 4.03 23.00 28.44
C SER A 159 4.36 23.82 27.21
N HIS A 160 4.49 23.16 26.06
CA HIS A 160 4.58 23.84 24.76
C HIS A 160 3.23 24.33 24.25
N ALA A 161 2.15 24.10 25.01
CA ALA A 161 0.86 24.68 24.68
C ALA A 161 0.96 26.20 24.86
N SER A 162 0.87 26.93 23.75
CA SER A 162 0.78 28.39 23.75
C SER A 162 -0.58 28.90 24.25
N VAL A 163 -1.48 27.97 24.55
CA VAL A 163 -2.89 28.20 24.88
C VAL A 163 -3.17 27.48 26.18
N ASP A 164 -3.88 28.16 27.08
CA ASP A 164 -4.29 27.59 28.35
C ASP A 164 -5.33 26.47 28.13
N SER A 165 -5.36 25.51 29.05
CA SER A 165 -6.27 24.36 29.02
C SER A 165 -7.74 24.75 28.88
N SER A 166 -8.16 25.88 29.47
CA SER A 166 -9.53 26.39 29.40
C SER A 166 -9.92 26.91 28.02
N SER A 167 -8.97 27.30 27.17
CA SER A 167 -9.22 27.82 25.82
C SER A 167 -8.87 26.84 24.70
N LEU A 168 -8.46 25.61 25.05
CA LEU A 168 -8.19 24.55 24.07
C LEU A 168 -9.41 24.19 23.22
N GLU A 169 -10.61 24.19 23.78
CA GLU A 169 -11.83 23.85 23.03
C GLU A 169 -12.14 24.90 21.96
N GLU A 170 -11.90 26.16 22.27
CA GLU A 170 -12.07 27.29 21.33
C GLU A 170 -11.03 27.24 20.21
N GLU A 171 -9.76 27.02 20.55
CA GLU A 171 -8.68 26.89 19.56
C GLU A 171 -8.83 25.61 18.72
N PHE A 172 -9.30 24.51 19.31
CA PHE A 172 -9.64 23.30 18.57
C PHE A 172 -10.78 23.55 17.58
N THR A 173 -11.83 24.25 18.01
CA THR A 173 -12.95 24.62 17.14
C THR A 173 -12.52 25.57 16.01
N ARG A 174 -11.58 26.48 16.29
CA ARG A 174 -10.98 27.37 15.30
C ARG A 174 -10.11 26.61 14.29
N PHE A 175 -9.31 25.66 14.77
CA PHE A 175 -8.42 24.83 13.96
C PHE A 175 -9.21 23.86 13.09
N VAL A 176 -10.21 23.19 13.67
CA VAL A 176 -11.05 22.20 13.00
C VAL A 176 -12.22 22.90 12.31
N GLN A 177 -11.91 23.54 11.18
CA GLN A 177 -12.93 24.16 10.33
C GLN A 177 -13.63 23.09 9.49
N ILE A 178 -14.69 22.49 10.04
CA ILE A 178 -15.57 21.61 9.27
C ILE A 178 -16.49 22.49 8.42
N PRO A 179 -16.47 22.37 7.07
CA PRO A 179 -17.40 23.08 6.19
C PRO A 179 -18.85 22.81 6.60
N VAL A 180 -19.71 23.82 6.57
CA VAL A 180 -21.10 23.73 7.05
C VAL A 180 -21.86 22.58 6.37
N GLU A 181 -21.58 22.33 5.08
CA GLU A 181 -22.19 21.25 4.30
C GLU A 181 -21.82 19.83 4.79
N LYS A 182 -20.70 19.69 5.52
CA LYS A 182 -20.24 18.43 6.08
C LYS A 182 -20.62 18.27 7.56
N ARG A 183 -21.23 19.30 8.17
CA ARG A 183 -21.69 19.23 9.56
C ARG A 183 -23.01 18.47 9.61
N LEU A 184 -23.04 17.41 10.40
CA LEU A 184 -24.29 16.70 10.68
C LEU A 184 -25.23 17.61 11.47
N ARG A 185 -26.48 17.70 11.00
CA ARG A 185 -27.54 18.35 11.79
C ARG A 185 -27.91 17.47 12.97
N ARG A 186 -28.39 18.06 14.07
CA ARG A 186 -28.80 17.28 15.26
C ARG A 186 -29.84 16.20 14.93
N ASP A 187 -30.76 16.50 14.02
CA ASP A 187 -31.79 15.56 13.58
C ASP A 187 -31.20 14.40 12.75
N GLU A 188 -30.16 14.68 11.97
CA GLU A 188 -29.43 13.64 11.20
C GLU A 188 -28.58 12.75 12.11
N VAL A 189 -28.04 13.31 13.20
CA VAL A 189 -27.34 12.52 14.21
C VAL A 189 -28.32 11.55 14.88
N ALA A 190 -29.51 12.02 15.28
CA ALA A 190 -30.53 11.16 15.87
C ALA A 190 -30.95 10.04 14.91
N ALA A 191 -31.16 10.35 13.62
CA ALA A 191 -31.51 9.37 12.61
C ALA A 191 -30.40 8.32 12.39
N ARG A 192 -29.12 8.73 12.39
CA ARG A 192 -27.98 7.80 12.23
C ARG A 192 -27.70 6.93 13.45
N LEU A 193 -28.18 7.35 14.62
CA LEU A 193 -28.08 6.58 15.86
C LEU A 193 -29.30 5.67 16.08
N ALA A 194 -30.31 5.73 15.21
CA ALA A 194 -31.45 4.83 15.27
C ALA A 194 -31.04 3.39 14.90
N PRO A 195 -31.67 2.36 15.49
CA PRO A 195 -31.48 0.98 15.07
C PRO A 195 -31.83 0.80 13.58
N ILE A 196 -31.04 -0.02 12.87
CA ILE A 196 -31.29 -0.29 11.46
C ILE A 196 -32.57 -1.10 11.31
N ALA A 197 -33.40 -0.73 10.34
CA ALA A 197 -34.61 -1.46 9.99
C ALA A 197 -34.31 -2.61 9.01
N GLU A 198 -35.15 -3.65 9.00
CA GLU A 198 -34.99 -4.78 8.07
C GLU A 198 -35.05 -4.33 6.60
N ALA A 199 -35.90 -3.35 6.28
CA ALA A 199 -36.00 -2.78 4.94
C ALA A 199 -34.69 -2.10 4.49
N GLU A 200 -33.96 -1.48 5.42
CA GLU A 200 -32.66 -0.86 5.13
C GLU A 200 -31.58 -1.93 4.91
N MET A 201 -31.65 -3.04 5.65
CA MET A 201 -30.77 -4.19 5.45
C MET A 201 -30.99 -4.82 4.06
N ILE A 202 -32.25 -5.05 3.67
CA ILE A 202 -32.61 -5.55 2.34
C ILE A 202 -32.08 -4.59 1.26
N ALA A 203 -32.31 -3.29 1.41
CA ALA A 203 -31.81 -2.29 0.47
C ALA A 203 -30.27 -2.29 0.39
N ALA A 204 -29.57 -2.50 1.50
CA ALA A 204 -28.12 -2.62 1.53
C ALA A 204 -27.63 -3.87 0.80
N ILE A 205 -28.28 -5.02 1.00
CA ILE A 205 -27.98 -6.28 0.30
C ILE A 205 -28.20 -6.12 -1.22
N GLN A 206 -29.29 -5.48 -1.63
CA GLN A 206 -29.60 -5.25 -3.05
C GLN A 206 -28.54 -4.39 -3.75
N ARG A 207 -27.93 -3.43 -3.03
CA ARG A 207 -26.85 -2.56 -3.54
C ARG A 207 -25.52 -3.30 -3.76
N LEU A 208 -25.34 -4.51 -3.25
CA LEU A 208 -24.10 -5.27 -3.46
C LEU A 208 -23.90 -5.56 -4.97
N PRO A 209 -22.68 -5.44 -5.53
CA PRO A 209 -22.44 -5.85 -6.91
C PRO A 209 -22.53 -7.39 -7.04
N ARG A 210 -23.19 -7.91 -8.07
CA ARG A 210 -23.21 -9.35 -8.37
C ARG A 210 -21.84 -9.84 -8.83
N HIS A 211 -21.60 -11.15 -8.72
CA HIS A 211 -20.38 -11.82 -9.20
C HIS A 211 -19.07 -11.36 -8.57
N LYS A 212 -19.12 -10.72 -7.39
CA LYS A 212 -17.91 -10.47 -6.62
C LYS A 212 -17.40 -11.78 -6.02
N ALA A 213 -16.10 -12.04 -6.18
CA ALA A 213 -15.44 -13.19 -5.57
C ALA A 213 -15.72 -13.25 -4.06
N GLY A 214 -15.96 -14.47 -3.57
CA GLY A 214 -16.18 -14.73 -2.15
C GLY A 214 -14.94 -14.37 -1.33
N GLY A 215 -15.17 -13.85 -0.13
CA GLY A 215 -14.09 -13.57 0.82
C GLY A 215 -13.53 -14.85 1.47
N THR A 216 -12.90 -14.70 2.63
CA THR A 216 -12.36 -15.83 3.41
C THR A 216 -13.40 -16.86 3.83
N THR A 217 -14.68 -16.48 3.85
CA THR A 217 -15.82 -17.37 4.14
C THR A 217 -16.30 -18.17 2.93
N GLY A 218 -15.82 -17.88 1.72
CA GLY A 218 -16.29 -18.50 0.48
C GLY A 218 -17.67 -18.04 0.01
N LEU A 219 -18.38 -17.21 0.78
CA LEU A 219 -19.68 -16.67 0.40
C LEU A 219 -19.51 -15.48 -0.54
N ASN A 220 -20.08 -15.57 -1.73
CA ASN A 220 -20.10 -14.48 -2.72
C ASN A 220 -21.28 -13.53 -2.45
N HIS A 221 -21.30 -12.40 -3.17
CA HIS A 221 -22.43 -11.45 -3.07
C HIS A 221 -23.75 -12.03 -3.60
N ASP A 222 -23.70 -12.99 -4.51
CA ASP A 222 -24.90 -13.64 -5.05
C ASP A 222 -25.65 -14.41 -3.96
N PHE A 223 -24.93 -15.11 -3.06
CA PHE A 223 -25.51 -15.74 -1.88
C PHE A 223 -26.33 -14.76 -1.03
N PHE A 224 -25.76 -13.60 -0.69
CA PHE A 224 -26.49 -12.62 0.13
C PHE A 224 -27.73 -12.08 -0.59
N LYS A 225 -27.67 -11.92 -1.91
CA LYS A 225 -28.79 -11.43 -2.71
C LYS A 225 -29.89 -12.46 -2.86
N ASP A 226 -29.54 -13.71 -3.08
CA ASP A 226 -30.49 -14.77 -3.35
C ASP A 226 -31.19 -15.22 -2.05
N PHE A 227 -30.56 -15.03 -0.89
CA PHE A 227 -31.12 -15.30 0.45
C PHE A 227 -31.42 -14.01 1.25
N ALA A 228 -31.68 -12.89 0.57
CA ALA A 228 -31.85 -11.61 1.23
C ALA A 228 -33.01 -11.60 2.23
N ASP A 229 -34.12 -12.24 1.89
CA ASP A 229 -35.33 -12.27 2.71
C ASP A 229 -35.15 -13.12 3.97
N GLU A 230 -34.42 -14.24 3.87
CA GLU A 230 -34.14 -15.12 5.01
C GLU A 230 -33.05 -14.55 5.93
N LEU A 231 -32.04 -13.88 5.37
CA LEU A 231 -30.91 -13.35 6.13
C LEU A 231 -31.24 -12.03 6.83
N SER A 232 -32.04 -11.17 6.22
CA SER A 232 -32.29 -9.81 6.73
C SER A 232 -32.78 -9.74 8.19
N PRO A 233 -33.70 -10.59 8.66
CA PRO A 233 -34.13 -10.57 10.06
C PRO A 233 -33.02 -10.90 11.06
N SER A 234 -32.16 -11.87 10.72
CA SER A 234 -31.05 -12.29 11.59
C SER A 234 -29.90 -11.27 11.57
N MET A 235 -29.54 -10.77 10.39
CA MET A 235 -28.51 -9.75 10.22
C MET A 235 -28.90 -8.42 10.89
N THR A 236 -30.16 -8.02 10.82
CA THR A 236 -30.65 -6.80 11.46
C THR A 236 -30.53 -6.88 12.98
N ARG A 237 -30.90 -8.02 13.58
CA ARG A 237 -30.74 -8.24 15.03
C ARG A 237 -29.27 -8.22 15.44
N LEU A 238 -28.42 -8.93 14.69
CA LEU A 238 -26.98 -8.97 14.93
C LEU A 238 -26.36 -7.58 14.86
N TYR A 239 -26.68 -6.81 13.82
CA TYR A 239 -26.18 -5.45 13.65
C TYR A 239 -26.62 -4.55 14.83
N ASN A 240 -27.90 -4.57 15.17
CA ASN A 240 -28.42 -3.77 16.28
C ASN A 240 -27.88 -4.20 17.65
N ALA A 241 -27.52 -5.47 17.83
CA ALA A 241 -26.83 -5.95 19.02
C ALA A 241 -25.39 -5.40 19.10
N ILE A 242 -24.61 -5.53 18.02
CA ILE A 242 -23.25 -5.00 17.93
C ILE A 242 -23.25 -3.48 18.11
N PHE A 243 -24.20 -2.78 17.47
CA PHE A 243 -24.34 -1.33 17.56
C PHE A 243 -24.57 -0.84 18.99
N LYS A 244 -25.27 -1.62 19.82
CA LYS A 244 -25.49 -1.34 21.25
C LYS A 244 -24.33 -1.77 22.16
N GLY A 245 -23.25 -2.31 21.60
CA GLY A 245 -22.10 -2.83 22.35
C GLY A 245 -22.34 -4.20 22.97
N SER A 246 -23.40 -4.91 22.58
CA SER A 246 -23.60 -6.31 22.95
C SER A 246 -22.69 -7.19 22.10
N GLY A 247 -22.15 -8.27 22.69
CA GLY A 247 -21.38 -9.27 21.96
C GLY A 247 -22.22 -9.96 20.86
N VAL A 248 -21.53 -10.62 19.92
CA VAL A 248 -22.18 -11.48 18.91
C VAL A 248 -22.97 -12.56 19.67
N PRO A 249 -24.29 -12.71 19.43
CA PRO A 249 -25.11 -13.75 20.04
C PRO A 249 -24.71 -15.16 19.60
#